data_AF-A0A357FW48-F1
#
_entry.id   AF-A0A357FW48-F1
#
_cell.length_a   1.000
_cell.length_b   1.000
_cell.length_c   1.000
_cell.angle_alpha   90.00
_cell.angle_beta   90.00
_cell.angle_gamma   90.00
#
_symmetry.space_group_name_H-M   'P 1'
#
loop_
_entity.id
_entity.type
_entity.pdbx_description
1 polymer ?
#
loop_
_entity_poly.entity_id
_entity_poly.type
_entity_poly.pdbx_seq_one_letter_code
_entity_poly.pdbx_strand_id
1 'polypeptide(L)'
;MRWQSIDTTYSDARAGMSLLEVILAIAVAGFVLAAAVAMLVSISNIWSDRSDRHFFVDHVDGVTEFMNATFSSAGVAIALKDSSETKTNSPQGENGAGNQLPRVSISRTGGGSTRSGTDSNTSNSSGGLIGAADEPVGWARPPGFSDSKDPLLNFKLTKAPPLLVGLENAPLLGIDIFLYFDNSDGLSLLWYSTLQEEAEDLNDLRRTAISSLVTKIQYIYWDERFEKWEEEDKPMEADGNDQFILPRFLKLTFEYENETQERTLTIPVPSKSALLY
;
A
#
# COMPACT_ATOMS: atom_id res chain seq x y z
N MET A 1 -105.09 29.50 12.46
CA MET A 1 -104.70 28.87 13.75
C MET A 1 -103.39 28.15 13.53
N ARG A 2 -102.45 28.38 14.47
CA ARG A 2 -101.02 28.06 14.43
C ARG A 2 -100.77 26.73 15.16
N TRP A 3 -99.57 26.16 14.98
CA TRP A 3 -98.92 25.04 15.70
C TRP A 3 -99.20 23.63 15.15
N GLN A 4 -98.25 22.68 15.05
CA GLN A 4 -96.84 22.62 15.42
C GLN A 4 -96.18 21.48 14.63
N SER A 5 -95.04 21.75 13.98
CA SER A 5 -94.14 20.72 13.46
C SER A 5 -93.42 20.07 14.64
N ILE A 6 -93.54 18.74 14.78
CA ILE A 6 -92.77 17.98 15.77
C ILE A 6 -91.44 17.61 15.11
N ASP A 7 -90.44 18.46 15.30
CA ASP A 7 -89.05 18.09 15.06
C ASP A 7 -88.63 17.10 16.16
N THR A 8 -88.46 15.84 15.78
CA THR A 8 -87.77 14.85 16.61
C THR A 8 -86.27 15.00 16.35
N THR A 9 -85.63 15.87 17.11
CA THR A 9 -84.17 15.93 17.18
C THR A 9 -83.67 14.65 17.85
N TYR A 10 -83.11 13.73 17.07
CA TYR A 10 -82.25 12.67 17.61
C TYR A 10 -81.05 13.37 18.26
N SER A 11 -81.04 13.43 19.59
CA SER A 11 -79.84 13.76 20.34
C SER A 11 -78.86 12.60 20.16
N ASP A 12 -77.86 12.76 19.30
CA ASP A 12 -76.66 11.93 19.34
C ASP A 12 -76.01 12.15 20.71
N ALA A 13 -76.37 11.28 21.65
CA ALA A 13 -75.67 11.16 22.91
C ALA A 13 -74.23 10.78 22.58
N ARG A 14 -73.31 11.75 22.71
CA ARG A 14 -71.88 11.49 22.68
C ARG A 14 -71.57 10.50 23.82
N ALA A 15 -71.52 9.21 23.49
CA ALA A 15 -71.05 8.19 24.39
C ALA A 15 -69.55 8.41 24.62
N GLY A 16 -69.16 8.71 25.86
CA GLY A 16 -67.75 8.66 26.26
C GLY A 16 -67.24 7.21 26.19
N MET A 17 -65.97 7.03 25.82
CA MET A 17 -65.36 5.69 25.81
C MET A 17 -65.46 5.03 27.19
N SER A 18 -65.77 3.74 27.22
CA SER A 18 -65.74 2.96 28.44
C SER A 18 -64.31 2.78 28.95
N LEU A 19 -64.14 2.67 30.26
CA LEU A 19 -62.84 2.45 30.90
C LEU A 19 -62.12 1.20 30.37
N LEU A 20 -62.87 0.18 29.96
CA LEU A 20 -62.33 -1.05 29.38
C LEU A 20 -61.74 -0.82 27.98
N GLU A 21 -62.40 -0.03 27.13
CA GLU A 21 -61.89 0.31 25.79
C GLU A 21 -60.62 1.15 25.87
N VAL A 22 -60.54 2.09 26.82
CA VAL A 22 -59.34 2.90 27.04
C VAL A 22 -58.17 2.03 27.46
N ILE A 23 -58.38 1.08 28.40
CA ILE A 23 -57.34 0.14 28.82
C ILE A 23 -56.91 -0.76 27.66
N LEU A 24 -57.86 -1.26 26.86
CA LEU A 24 -57.56 -2.08 25.69
C LEU A 24 -56.74 -1.29 24.65
N ALA A 25 -57.11 -0.04 24.37
CA ALA A 25 -56.40 0.81 23.42
C ALA A 25 -54.96 1.08 23.87
N ILE A 26 -54.75 1.37 25.16
CA ILE A 26 -53.41 1.57 25.73
C ILE A 26 -52.60 0.27 25.67
N ALA A 27 -53.20 -0.88 25.97
CA ALA A 27 -52.52 -2.18 25.90
C ALA A 27 -52.07 -2.52 24.47
N VAL A 28 -52.95 -2.32 23.48
CA VAL A 28 -52.63 -2.54 22.07
C VAL A 28 -51.57 -1.55 21.60
N ALA A 29 -51.69 -0.26 21.96
CA ALA A 29 -50.69 0.75 21.62
C ALA A 29 -49.32 0.42 22.22
N GLY A 30 -49.28 -0.04 23.48
CA GLY A 30 -48.04 -0.48 24.13
C GLY A 30 -47.41 -1.68 23.43
N PHE A 31 -48.22 -2.67 23.04
CA PHE A 31 -47.73 -3.83 22.30
C PHE A 31 -47.20 -3.45 20.91
N VAL A 32 -47.90 -2.57 20.19
CA VAL A 32 -47.46 -2.07 18.88
C VAL A 32 -46.17 -1.27 19.00
N LEU A 33 -46.05 -0.40 20.01
CA LEU A 33 -44.84 0.36 20.25
C LEU A 33 -43.67 -0.56 20.61
N ALA A 34 -43.88 -1.56 21.47
CA ALA A 34 -42.86 -2.55 21.81
C ALA A 34 -42.41 -3.34 20.57
N ALA A 35 -43.34 -3.78 19.73
CA ALA A 35 -43.03 -4.48 18.48
C ALA A 35 -42.24 -3.60 17.50
N ALA A 36 -42.60 -2.32 17.38
CA ALA A 36 -41.89 -1.37 16.53
C ALA A 36 -40.47 -1.10 17.02
N VAL A 37 -40.27 -0.96 18.34
CA VAL A 37 -38.93 -0.80 18.94
C VAL A 37 -38.08 -2.06 18.72
N ALA A 38 -38.66 -3.25 18.90
CA ALA A 38 -37.95 -4.51 18.65
C ALA A 38 -37.53 -4.64 17.17
N MET A 39 -38.38 -4.21 16.24
CA MET A 39 -38.05 -4.18 14.81
C MET A 39 -36.90 -3.21 14.52
N LEU A 40 -36.90 -2.01 15.12
CA LEU A 40 -35.82 -1.04 14.95
C LEU A 40 -34.48 -1.59 15.43
N VAL A 41 -34.45 -2.21 16.62
CA VAL A 41 -33.24 -2.86 17.16
C VAL A 41 -32.78 -3.99 16.25
N SER A 42 -33.69 -4.82 15.75
CA SER A 42 -33.36 -5.91 14.83
C SER A 42 -32.72 -5.39 13.54
N ILE A 43 -33.30 -4.35 12.93
CA ILE A 43 -32.74 -3.73 11.73
C ILE A 43 -31.35 -3.16 12.03
N SER A 44 -31.19 -2.43 13.14
CA SER A 44 -29.90 -1.86 13.56
C SER A 44 -28.81 -2.92 13.70
N ASN A 45 -29.14 -4.06 14.33
CA ASN A 45 -28.20 -5.16 14.51
C ASN A 45 -27.79 -5.77 13.17
N ILE A 46 -28.70 -5.90 12.20
CA ILE A 46 -28.39 -6.44 10.87
C ILE A 46 -27.41 -5.53 10.12
N TRP A 47 -27.57 -4.20 10.20
CA TRP A 47 -26.63 -3.27 9.57
C TRP A 47 -25.24 -3.36 10.20
N SER A 48 -25.17 -3.41 11.53
CA SER A 48 -23.90 -3.54 12.27
C SER A 48 -23.18 -4.86 11.93
N ASP A 49 -23.89 -5.97 12.00
CA ASP A 49 -23.34 -7.29 11.71
C ASP A 49 -22.89 -7.41 10.24
N ARG A 50 -23.58 -6.73 9.32
CA ARG A 50 -23.14 -6.64 7.92
C ARG A 50 -21.90 -5.78 7.74
N SER A 51 -21.78 -4.64 8.43
CA SER A 51 -20.57 -3.81 8.33
C SER A 51 -19.35 -4.54 8.86
N ASP A 52 -19.51 -5.29 9.96
CA ASP A 52 -18.39 -5.97 10.61
C ASP A 52 -17.86 -7.15 9.77
N ARG A 53 -18.77 -7.94 9.16
CA ARG A 53 -18.36 -9.06 8.29
C ARG A 53 -17.55 -8.66 7.07
N HIS A 54 -17.85 -7.49 6.48
CA HIS A 54 -17.12 -7.05 5.29
C HIS A 54 -15.87 -6.24 5.64
N PHE A 55 -15.83 -5.59 6.80
CA PHE A 55 -14.68 -4.80 7.22
C PHE A 55 -13.36 -5.59 7.14
N PHE A 56 -13.34 -6.82 7.65
CA PHE A 56 -12.11 -7.63 7.63
C PHE A 56 -11.66 -7.95 6.20
N VAL A 57 -12.57 -8.45 5.36
CA VAL A 57 -12.26 -8.81 3.97
C VAL A 57 -11.88 -7.57 3.15
N ASP A 58 -12.62 -6.48 3.28
CA ASP A 58 -12.36 -5.21 2.60
C ASP A 58 -11.02 -4.62 3.04
N HIS A 59 -10.65 -4.76 4.32
CA HIS A 59 -9.35 -4.34 4.84
C HIS A 59 -8.21 -5.19 4.27
N VAL A 60 -8.37 -6.52 4.27
CA VAL A 60 -7.39 -7.46 3.70
C VAL A 60 -7.14 -7.15 2.22
N ASP A 61 -8.21 -6.96 1.46
CA ASP A 61 -8.14 -6.67 0.03
C ASP A 61 -7.55 -5.26 -0.20
N GLY A 62 -7.91 -4.26 0.61
CA GLY A 62 -7.35 -2.91 0.56
C GLY A 62 -5.85 -2.86 0.84
N VAL A 63 -5.36 -3.59 1.86
CA VAL A 63 -3.92 -3.72 2.15
C VAL A 63 -3.19 -4.41 0.99
N THR A 64 -3.78 -5.47 0.45
CA THR A 64 -3.20 -6.25 -0.64
C THR A 64 -3.10 -5.42 -1.92
N GLU A 65 -4.15 -4.68 -2.26
CA GLU A 65 -4.17 -3.76 -3.40
C GLU A 65 -3.16 -2.63 -3.22
N PHE A 66 -3.12 -2.02 -2.02
CA PHE A 66 -2.15 -0.99 -1.70
C PHE A 66 -0.70 -1.47 -1.87
N MET A 67 -0.37 -2.66 -1.33
CA MET A 67 0.97 -3.22 -1.43
C MET A 67 1.33 -3.57 -2.88
N ASN A 68 0.43 -4.20 -3.64
CA ASN A 68 0.65 -4.51 -5.05
C ASN A 68 0.83 -3.24 -5.90
N ALA A 69 0.04 -2.19 -5.67
CA ALA A 69 0.19 -0.91 -6.33
C ALA A 69 1.52 -0.24 -5.98
N THR A 70 1.92 -0.32 -4.71
CA THR A 70 3.19 0.23 -4.22
C THR A 70 4.39 -0.46 -4.86
N PHE A 71 4.42 -1.80 -4.87
CA PHE A 71 5.47 -2.56 -5.55
C PHE A 71 5.51 -2.28 -7.06
N SER A 72 4.35 -2.20 -7.71
CA SER A 72 4.26 -1.86 -9.14
C SER A 72 4.85 -0.48 -9.44
N SER A 73 4.73 0.48 -8.51
CA SER A 73 5.33 1.81 -8.64
C SER A 73 6.83 1.84 -8.34
N ALA A 74 7.37 0.88 -7.59
CA ALA A 74 8.80 0.79 -7.27
C ALA A 74 9.68 0.46 -8.48
N GLY A 75 9.07 0.00 -9.59
CA GLY A 75 9.73 -0.26 -10.88
C GLY A 75 10.25 0.98 -11.62
N VAL A 76 9.80 2.18 -11.24
CA VAL A 76 10.00 3.40 -12.03
C VAL A 76 11.02 4.29 -11.33
N ALA A 77 12.29 4.22 -11.73
CA ALA A 77 13.35 5.09 -11.22
C ALA A 77 13.53 6.33 -12.09
N ILE A 78 13.79 7.48 -11.46
CA ILE A 78 14.37 8.61 -12.18
C ILE A 78 15.85 8.30 -12.31
N ALA A 79 16.35 8.21 -13.54
CA ALA A 79 17.78 8.04 -13.81
C ALA A 79 18.51 9.33 -13.41
N LEU A 80 18.77 9.49 -12.11
CA LEU A 80 19.78 10.40 -11.62
C LEU A 80 21.10 9.77 -12.02
N LYS A 81 21.81 10.42 -12.95
CA LYS A 81 23.14 10.02 -13.38
C LYS A 81 24.06 10.07 -12.16
N ASP A 82 24.17 8.95 -11.46
CA ASP A 82 25.09 8.80 -10.35
C ASP A 82 26.49 8.98 -10.94
N SER A 83 27.12 10.09 -10.56
CA SER A 83 28.50 10.38 -10.93
C SER A 83 29.38 9.72 -9.88
N SER A 84 29.25 8.40 -9.74
CA SER A 84 30.17 7.61 -8.93
C SER A 84 31.54 7.68 -9.60
N GLU A 85 32.40 8.54 -9.06
CA GLU A 85 33.80 8.69 -9.44
C GLU A 85 34.51 7.33 -9.34
N THR A 86 34.56 6.61 -10.45
CA THR A 86 35.50 5.51 -10.58
C THR A 86 36.89 6.14 -10.67
N LYS A 87 37.60 6.18 -9.55
CA LYS A 87 39.03 6.52 -9.49
C LYS A 87 39.83 5.45 -10.22
N THR A 88 39.89 5.51 -11.54
CA THR A 88 40.93 4.84 -12.32
C THR A 88 42.17 5.72 -12.31
N ASN A 89 43.15 5.33 -11.48
CA ASN A 89 44.50 5.86 -11.55
C ASN A 89 45.09 5.64 -12.95
N SER A 90 45.47 6.71 -13.63
CA SER A 90 46.50 6.70 -14.67
C SER A 90 47.11 8.11 -14.81
N PRO A 91 48.41 8.24 -15.12
CA PRO A 91 49.19 9.39 -14.68
C PRO A 91 49.32 10.51 -15.73
N GLN A 92 49.42 11.73 -15.19
CA GLN A 92 50.27 12.84 -15.62
C GLN A 92 49.93 13.63 -16.90
N GLY A 93 49.72 14.93 -16.71
CA GLY A 93 49.76 15.96 -17.75
C GLY A 93 49.30 17.33 -17.24
N GLU A 94 50.24 18.15 -16.77
CA GLU A 94 50.02 19.54 -16.35
C GLU A 94 49.48 20.42 -17.50
N ASN A 95 48.51 21.30 -17.19
CA ASN A 95 48.59 22.77 -17.33
C ASN A 95 47.22 23.43 -17.55
N GLY A 96 46.99 24.55 -16.85
CA GLY A 96 46.10 25.62 -17.33
C GLY A 96 44.87 25.90 -16.46
N ALA A 97 44.96 26.98 -15.67
CA ALA A 97 43.84 27.57 -14.96
C ALA A 97 42.77 28.14 -15.92
N GLY A 98 41.50 27.81 -15.66
CA GLY A 98 40.34 28.42 -16.30
C GLY A 98 39.04 27.95 -15.65
N ASN A 99 38.29 28.88 -15.04
CA ASN A 99 36.95 28.62 -14.49
C ASN A 99 36.01 28.10 -15.60
N GLN A 100 35.59 26.84 -15.51
CA GLN A 100 34.59 26.27 -16.43
C GLN A 100 33.25 26.14 -15.70
N LEU A 101 32.36 27.11 -15.94
CA LEU A 101 30.94 27.00 -15.59
C LEU A 101 30.31 25.82 -16.37
N PRO A 102 29.33 25.10 -15.78
CA PRO A 102 28.66 24.00 -16.44
C PRO A 102 27.91 24.49 -17.69
N ARG A 103 28.27 23.96 -18.86
CA ARG A 103 27.69 24.33 -20.15
C ARG A 103 26.51 23.41 -20.45
N VAL A 104 25.30 23.95 -20.35
CA VAL A 104 24.07 23.25 -20.74
C VAL A 104 24.00 23.19 -22.28
N SER A 105 24.18 22.02 -22.87
CA SER A 105 23.95 21.81 -24.31
C SER A 105 22.51 21.40 -24.57
N ILE A 106 21.71 22.35 -25.09
CA ILE A 106 20.36 22.11 -25.57
C ILE A 106 20.44 21.69 -27.05
N SER A 107 20.25 20.42 -27.35
CA SER A 107 20.12 19.94 -28.73
C SER A 107 18.67 20.12 -29.20
N ARG A 108 18.41 21.11 -30.06
CA ARG A 108 17.14 21.26 -30.79
C ARG A 108 17.14 20.33 -32.01
N THR A 109 16.24 19.35 -32.01
CA THR A 109 16.07 18.41 -33.14
C THR A 109 15.31 19.10 -34.29
N GLY A 110 16.04 19.50 -35.33
CA GLY A 110 15.50 19.81 -36.66
C GLY A 110 15.98 18.75 -37.65
N GLY A 111 15.05 18.17 -38.41
CA GLY A 111 15.30 17.05 -39.31
C GLY A 111 16.28 17.34 -40.44
N GLY A 112 17.06 16.32 -40.81
CA GLY A 112 17.95 16.35 -41.97
C GLY A 112 18.88 15.12 -42.00
N SER A 113 18.60 14.22 -42.94
CA SER A 113 19.31 12.96 -43.22
C SER A 113 20.78 13.13 -43.57
N THR A 114 21.67 12.27 -43.04
CA THR A 114 22.76 11.66 -43.83
C THR A 114 23.28 10.38 -43.17
N ARG A 115 23.47 9.34 -43.99
CA ARG A 115 23.95 7.99 -43.66
C ARG A 115 25.44 7.97 -43.34
N SER A 116 25.86 7.19 -42.34
CA SER A 116 27.16 6.51 -42.31
C SER A 116 27.06 5.30 -41.37
N GLY A 117 27.32 4.11 -41.90
CA GLY A 117 27.31 2.87 -41.14
C GLY A 117 28.56 2.72 -40.26
N THR A 118 28.36 2.14 -39.09
CA THR A 118 29.32 1.34 -38.32
C THR A 118 28.51 0.62 -37.26
N ASP A 119 28.62 -0.71 -37.24
CA ASP A 119 27.95 -1.57 -36.28
C ASP A 119 28.45 -1.27 -34.86
N SER A 120 27.55 -0.74 -34.05
CA SER A 120 27.64 -0.78 -32.59
C SER A 120 26.22 -1.01 -32.10
N ASN A 121 25.96 -2.21 -31.57
CA ASN A 121 24.74 -2.52 -30.83
C ASN A 121 24.80 -1.77 -29.49
N THR A 122 24.66 -0.45 -29.56
CA THR A 122 24.43 0.42 -28.41
C THR A 122 22.92 0.55 -28.36
N SER A 123 22.29 -0.16 -27.43
CA SER A 123 20.90 0.08 -27.04
C SER A 123 20.84 1.50 -26.46
N ASN A 124 20.73 2.49 -27.33
CA ASN A 124 20.37 3.85 -26.96
C ASN A 124 18.95 3.77 -26.40
N SER A 125 18.86 3.59 -25.09
CA SER A 125 17.66 3.93 -24.33
C SER A 125 17.38 5.40 -24.60
N SER A 126 16.43 5.65 -25.49
CA SER A 126 15.89 6.98 -25.78
C SER A 126 15.59 7.67 -24.46
N GLY A 127 16.28 8.79 -24.21
CA GLY A 127 16.20 9.55 -22.97
C GLY A 127 14.79 10.05 -22.66
N GLY A 128 14.04 9.26 -21.91
CA GLY A 128 13.12 9.78 -20.90
C GLY A 128 13.91 9.93 -19.60
N LEU A 129 13.63 10.97 -18.82
CA LEU A 129 14.16 11.13 -17.45
C LEU A 129 13.64 10.06 -16.48
N ILE A 130 12.77 9.17 -16.97
CA ILE A 130 12.13 8.07 -16.26
C ILE A 130 12.65 6.78 -16.90
N GLY A 131 13.50 6.05 -16.19
CA GLY A 131 13.97 4.72 -16.55
C GLY A 131 13.29 3.66 -15.69
N ALA A 132 13.20 2.42 -16.15
CA ALA A 132 12.95 1.32 -15.22
C ALA A 132 14.18 1.19 -14.30
N ALA A 133 13.97 1.04 -12.99
CA ALA A 133 15.07 0.71 -12.09
C ALA A 133 15.64 -0.67 -12.49
N ASP A 134 16.97 -0.80 -12.58
CA ASP A 134 17.62 -2.08 -12.92
C ASP A 134 17.34 -3.14 -11.83
N GLU A 135 17.20 -2.69 -10.58
CA GLU A 135 16.76 -3.46 -9.42
C GLU A 135 15.74 -2.66 -8.58
N PRO A 136 14.42 -2.81 -8.82
CA PRO A 136 13.40 -2.01 -8.15
C PRO A 136 13.11 -2.44 -6.71
N VAL A 137 13.41 -3.69 -6.38
CA VAL A 137 13.23 -4.29 -5.06
C VAL A 137 14.49 -5.08 -4.74
N GLY A 138 15.00 -4.91 -3.53
CA GLY A 138 16.23 -5.53 -3.04
C GLY A 138 16.14 -5.88 -1.56
N TRP A 139 17.16 -6.56 -1.05
CA TRP A 139 17.35 -6.70 0.39
C TRP A 139 18.27 -5.60 0.89
N ALA A 140 17.86 -4.85 1.90
CA ALA A 140 18.72 -3.86 2.53
C ALA A 140 18.43 -3.73 4.03
N ARG A 141 19.43 -3.29 4.78
CA ARG A 141 19.28 -2.97 6.19
C ARG A 141 18.96 -1.48 6.33
N PRO A 142 17.89 -1.11 7.03
CA PRO A 142 17.63 0.31 7.30
C PRO A 142 18.72 0.88 8.23
N PRO A 143 18.95 2.20 8.20
CA PRO A 143 19.86 2.86 9.14
C PRO A 143 19.53 2.52 10.61
N GLY A 144 20.55 2.33 11.43
CA GLY A 144 20.41 1.93 12.83
C GLY A 144 20.05 0.46 13.09
N PHE A 145 19.85 -0.39 12.08
CA PHE A 145 19.75 -1.84 12.29
C PHE A 145 21.13 -2.44 12.59
N SER A 146 21.19 -3.29 13.63
CA SER A 146 22.40 -4.04 13.95
C SER A 146 22.69 -5.12 12.92
N ASP A 147 23.97 -5.47 12.74
CA ASP A 147 24.37 -6.49 11.77
C ASP A 147 23.87 -7.91 12.09
N SER A 148 23.41 -8.11 13.32
CA SER A 148 22.78 -9.33 13.81
C SER A 148 21.32 -9.51 13.36
N LYS A 149 20.69 -8.48 12.79
CA LYS A 149 19.31 -8.56 12.31
C LYS A 149 19.28 -8.89 10.81
N ASP A 150 18.30 -9.71 10.45
CA ASP A 150 18.00 -10.05 9.06
C ASP A 150 17.65 -8.78 8.26
N PRO A 151 18.08 -8.66 6.99
CA PRO A 151 17.73 -7.52 6.16
C PRO A 151 16.23 -7.48 5.86
N LEU A 152 15.74 -6.30 5.52
CA LEU A 152 14.33 -6.09 5.17
C LEU A 152 14.19 -5.92 3.66
N LEU A 153 12.99 -6.24 3.16
CA LEU A 153 12.67 -6.00 1.76
C LEU A 153 12.59 -4.49 1.52
N ASN A 154 13.46 -3.99 0.66
CA ASN A 154 13.67 -2.59 0.38
C ASN A 154 13.26 -2.26 -1.05
N PHE A 155 12.63 -1.11 -1.24
CA PHE A 155 12.25 -0.63 -2.56
C PHE A 155 12.14 0.90 -2.57
N LYS A 156 12.42 1.49 -3.75
CA LYS A 156 12.46 2.94 -3.92
C LYS A 156 11.26 3.44 -4.70
N LEU A 157 10.63 4.50 -4.21
CA LEU A 157 9.50 5.14 -4.88
C LEU A 157 9.88 6.56 -5.31
N THR A 158 9.45 6.95 -6.51
CA THR A 158 9.61 8.34 -6.99
C THR A 158 8.55 9.28 -6.43
N LYS A 159 7.44 8.76 -5.92
CA LYS A 159 6.34 9.52 -5.32
C LYS A 159 5.84 8.82 -4.07
N ALA A 160 5.56 9.58 -3.00
CA ALA A 160 4.91 9.04 -1.81
C ALA A 160 3.50 8.50 -2.14
N PRO A 161 3.19 7.27 -1.70
CA PRO A 161 1.82 6.81 -1.59
C PRO A 161 1.03 7.72 -0.64
N PRO A 162 -0.29 7.89 -0.84
CA PRO A 162 -1.13 8.76 -0.02
C PRO A 162 -1.14 8.42 1.49
N LEU A 163 -0.80 7.19 1.85
CA LEU A 163 -0.76 6.72 3.24
C LEU A 163 0.51 7.14 3.99
N LEU A 164 1.58 7.55 3.28
CA LEU A 164 2.76 8.08 3.95
C LEU A 164 2.44 9.52 4.35
N VAL A 165 2.37 9.77 5.67
CA VAL A 165 2.01 11.08 6.25
C VAL A 165 3.25 11.87 6.69
N GLY A 166 3.14 13.20 6.74
CA GLY A 166 4.21 14.09 7.18
C GLY A 166 5.17 14.55 6.08
N LEU A 167 4.78 14.43 4.80
CA LEU A 167 5.54 14.93 3.64
C LEU A 167 5.18 16.39 3.27
N GLU A 168 4.52 17.09 4.18
CA GLU A 168 3.78 18.32 3.92
C GLU A 168 4.64 19.50 3.42
N ASN A 169 5.97 19.40 3.55
CA ASN A 169 6.93 20.43 3.11
C ASN A 169 8.22 19.87 2.48
N ALA A 170 8.28 18.59 2.08
CA ALA A 170 9.50 17.99 1.55
C ALA A 170 9.41 17.73 0.03
N PRO A 171 10.39 18.17 -0.78
CA PRO A 171 10.48 17.73 -2.17
C PRO A 171 10.71 16.22 -2.21
N LEU A 172 9.79 15.49 -2.85
CA LEU A 172 9.83 14.02 -2.94
C LEU A 172 10.66 13.58 -4.12
N LEU A 173 11.96 13.92 -4.11
CA LEU A 173 12.90 13.33 -5.06
C LEU A 173 13.34 11.98 -4.51
N GLY A 174 12.46 10.98 -4.58
CA GLY A 174 12.75 9.63 -4.12
C GLY A 174 12.47 9.39 -2.63
N ILE A 175 11.88 8.25 -2.32
CA ILE A 175 11.65 7.74 -0.97
C ILE A 175 12.18 6.32 -0.93
N ASP A 176 12.95 6.04 0.10
CA ASP A 176 13.46 4.71 0.39
C ASP A 176 12.54 4.05 1.41
N ILE A 177 12.06 2.84 1.12
CA ILE A 177 11.04 2.15 1.92
C ILE A 177 11.50 0.74 2.25
N PHE A 178 11.30 0.33 3.50
CA PHE A 178 11.58 -0.99 4.03
C PHE A 178 10.29 -1.61 4.58
N LEU A 179 10.02 -2.85 4.19
CA LEU A 179 8.93 -3.63 4.71
C LEU A 179 9.31 -4.17 6.10
N TYR A 180 8.63 -3.70 7.14
CA TYR A 180 8.87 -4.13 8.51
C TYR A 180 7.67 -4.89 9.06
N PHE A 181 7.94 -6.03 9.68
CA PHE A 181 6.93 -6.86 10.30
C PHE A 181 7.33 -7.22 11.71
N ASP A 182 6.38 -7.10 12.61
CA ASP A 182 6.49 -7.51 13.99
C ASP A 182 5.21 -8.23 14.42
N ASN A 183 5.34 -9.27 15.23
CA ASN A 183 4.19 -10.04 15.72
C ASN A 183 3.30 -9.22 16.66
N SER A 184 3.83 -8.19 17.34
CA SER A 184 3.04 -7.34 18.24
C SER A 184 2.29 -6.23 17.51
N ASP A 185 2.91 -5.65 16.49
CA ASP A 185 2.43 -4.40 15.87
C ASP A 185 1.89 -4.63 14.44
N GLY A 186 2.11 -5.83 13.88
CA GLY A 186 1.75 -6.21 12.53
C GLY A 186 2.67 -5.63 11.45
N LEU A 187 2.10 -5.37 10.28
CA LEU A 187 2.81 -4.88 9.10
C LEU A 187 2.94 -3.36 9.10
N SER A 188 4.17 -2.88 8.92
CA SER A 188 4.53 -1.47 8.83
C SER A 188 5.49 -1.21 7.67
N LEU A 189 5.53 0.04 7.20
CA LEU A 189 6.57 0.53 6.31
C LEU A 189 7.47 1.49 7.08
N LEU A 190 8.78 1.22 7.05
CA LEU A 190 9.80 2.16 7.51
C LEU A 190 10.31 2.93 6.30
N TRP A 191 10.42 4.25 6.39
CA TRP A 191 10.80 5.05 5.22
C TRP A 191 11.47 6.36 5.58
N TYR A 192 12.27 6.86 4.63
CA TYR A 192 12.89 8.18 4.68
C TYR A 192 12.99 8.77 3.25
N SER A 193 13.16 10.08 3.15
CA SER A 193 13.37 10.75 1.86
C SER A 193 14.83 10.62 1.43
N THR A 194 15.11 10.30 0.17
CA THR A 194 16.51 10.18 -0.30
C THR A 194 17.27 11.51 -0.35
N LEU A 195 16.59 12.64 -0.14
CA LEU A 195 17.21 13.96 0.04
C LEU A 195 17.57 14.28 1.51
N GLN A 196 17.24 13.39 2.45
CA GLN A 196 17.58 13.57 3.85
C GLN A 196 19.04 13.12 4.04
N GLU A 197 19.97 14.07 4.20
CA GLU A 197 21.43 13.81 4.33
C GLU A 197 21.82 13.13 5.65
N GLU A 198 20.89 12.93 6.60
CA GLU A 198 21.19 12.54 7.99
C GLU A 198 20.29 11.40 8.51
N ALA A 199 19.96 10.38 7.70
CA ALA A 199 19.30 9.18 8.23
C ALA A 199 20.36 8.20 8.75
N GLU A 200 20.92 8.48 9.93
CA GLU A 200 21.93 7.64 10.58
C GLU A 200 21.31 6.72 11.63
N ASP A 201 20.24 7.17 12.29
CA ASP A 201 19.61 6.47 13.41
C ASP A 201 18.21 5.95 13.10
N LEU A 202 17.79 4.93 13.86
CA LEU A 202 16.47 4.29 13.73
C LEU A 202 15.31 5.26 14.01
N ASN A 203 15.55 6.33 14.76
CA ASN A 203 14.57 7.37 15.07
C ASN A 203 14.32 8.32 13.90
N ASP A 204 15.24 8.38 12.93
CA ASP A 204 15.10 9.22 11.74
C ASP A 204 14.20 8.54 10.69
N LEU A 205 14.04 7.21 10.80
CA LEU A 205 13.08 6.47 9.99
C LEU A 205 11.66 6.73 10.46
N ARG A 206 10.83 7.14 9.51
CA ARG A 206 9.40 7.26 9.73
C ARG A 206 8.77 5.89 9.65
N ARG A 207 7.84 5.62 10.54
CA ARG A 207 7.05 4.38 10.55
C ARG A 207 5.60 4.67 10.21
N THR A 208 5.10 3.98 9.20
CA THR A 208 3.68 3.99 8.84
C THR A 208 3.11 2.59 9.05
N ALA A 209 2.22 2.44 10.03
CA ALA A 209 1.50 1.19 10.24
C ALA A 209 0.53 0.96 9.07
N ILE A 210 0.61 -0.21 8.44
CA ILE A 210 -0.25 -0.60 7.32
C ILE A 210 -1.40 -1.46 7.83
N SER A 211 -1.08 -2.47 8.63
CA SER A 211 -2.10 -3.33 9.23
C SER A 211 -1.60 -4.05 10.46
N SER A 212 -2.33 -3.90 11.56
CA SER A 212 -2.13 -4.69 12.79
C SER A 212 -2.72 -6.10 12.72
N LEU A 213 -3.43 -6.44 11.64
CA LEU A 213 -4.10 -7.73 11.47
C LEU A 213 -3.21 -8.78 10.80
N VAL A 214 -2.07 -8.35 10.23
CA VAL A 214 -1.09 -9.27 9.68
C VAL A 214 -0.37 -9.97 10.84
N THR A 215 -0.49 -11.29 10.91
CA THR A 215 0.13 -12.12 11.97
C THR A 215 1.33 -12.93 11.46
N LYS A 216 1.46 -13.09 10.13
CA LYS A 216 2.56 -13.81 9.52
C LYS A 216 2.91 -13.27 8.14
N ILE A 217 4.22 -13.20 7.85
CA ILE A 217 4.75 -13.00 6.51
C ILE A 217 5.60 -14.22 6.14
N GLN A 218 5.36 -14.76 4.95
CA GLN A 218 6.16 -15.84 4.38
C GLN A 218 6.72 -15.42 3.03
N TYR A 219 7.94 -15.83 2.76
CA TYR A 219 8.67 -15.56 1.54
C TYR A 219 8.63 -16.81 0.67
N ILE A 220 8.12 -16.67 -0.55
CA ILE A 220 7.98 -17.79 -1.47
C ILE A 220 9.09 -17.74 -2.52
N TYR A 221 9.91 -18.79 -2.54
CA TYR A 221 11.04 -18.97 -3.44
C TYR A 221 10.75 -20.09 -4.44
N TRP A 222 11.35 -19.99 -5.63
CA TRP A 222 11.35 -21.09 -6.60
C TRP A 222 12.64 -21.89 -6.41
N ASP A 223 12.51 -23.14 -5.99
CA ASP A 223 13.64 -24.06 -5.91
C ASP A 223 13.89 -24.68 -7.29
N GLU A 224 15.00 -24.29 -7.92
CA GLU A 224 15.41 -24.80 -9.24
C GLU A 224 15.84 -26.28 -9.21
N ARG A 225 16.26 -26.82 -8.06
CA ARG A 225 16.71 -28.22 -7.94
C ARG A 225 15.55 -29.20 -7.96
N PHE A 226 14.46 -28.82 -7.28
CA PHE A 226 13.28 -29.67 -7.13
C PHE A 226 12.07 -29.17 -7.94
N GLU A 227 12.22 -28.09 -8.70
CA GLU A 227 11.18 -27.43 -9.49
C GLU A 227 9.89 -27.22 -8.69
N LYS A 228 10.03 -26.77 -7.44
CA LYS A 228 8.91 -26.57 -6.51
C LYS A 228 8.99 -25.19 -5.86
N TRP A 229 7.83 -24.70 -5.45
CA TRP A 229 7.75 -23.52 -4.60
C TRP A 229 8.07 -23.91 -3.15
N GLU A 230 8.96 -23.16 -2.51
CA GLU A 230 9.27 -23.28 -1.08
C GLU A 230 8.84 -22.02 -0.34
N GLU A 231 8.26 -22.21 0.84
CA GLU A 231 7.79 -21.13 1.71
C GLU A 231 8.68 -21.05 2.94
N GLU A 232 9.27 -19.89 3.16
CA GLU A 232 10.18 -19.65 4.28
C GLU A 232 9.67 -18.49 5.13
N ASP A 233 9.87 -18.60 6.45
CA ASP A 233 9.49 -17.54 7.40
C ASP A 233 10.57 -16.45 7.52
N LYS A 234 11.73 -16.66 6.88
CA LYS A 234 12.88 -15.75 6.89
C LYS A 234 13.45 -15.51 5.49
N PRO A 235 14.22 -14.43 5.30
CA PRO A 235 14.99 -14.23 4.09
C PRO A 235 15.93 -15.42 3.82
N MET A 236 15.96 -15.92 2.59
CA MET A 236 16.82 -17.04 2.20
C MET A 236 18.20 -16.53 1.79
N GLU A 237 19.24 -17.08 2.40
CA GLU A 237 20.64 -16.80 2.04
C GLU A 237 21.04 -17.61 0.79
N ALA A 238 21.74 -16.98 -0.14
CA ALA A 238 22.34 -17.64 -1.28
C ALA A 238 23.61 -18.40 -0.85
N ASP A 239 23.88 -19.50 -1.55
CA ASP A 239 25.07 -20.33 -1.31
C ASP A 239 26.36 -19.51 -1.48
N GLY A 240 26.97 -19.11 -0.36
CA GLY A 240 28.39 -18.76 -0.27
C GLY A 240 28.80 -17.29 -0.44
N ASN A 241 27.91 -16.31 -0.27
CA ASN A 241 28.30 -14.89 -0.43
C ASN A 241 27.56 -13.86 0.46
N ASP A 242 26.98 -14.27 1.60
CA ASP A 242 26.18 -13.39 2.49
C ASP A 242 25.09 -12.58 1.74
N GLN A 243 24.66 -13.09 0.57
CA GLN A 243 23.74 -12.40 -0.32
C GLN A 243 22.39 -13.08 -0.22
N PHE A 244 21.33 -12.30 -0.05
CA PHE A 244 19.99 -12.84 0.10
C PHE A 244 19.31 -12.98 -1.27
N ILE A 245 18.64 -14.11 -1.48
CA ILE A 245 17.86 -14.36 -2.69
C ILE A 245 16.56 -13.58 -2.58
N LEU A 246 16.12 -12.92 -3.66
CA LEU A 246 14.83 -12.25 -3.68
C LEU A 246 13.68 -13.25 -3.82
N PRO A 247 12.64 -13.17 -2.97
CA PRO A 247 11.46 -13.99 -3.14
C PRO A 247 10.69 -13.54 -4.38
N ARG A 248 9.98 -14.48 -5.01
CA ARG A 248 9.06 -14.18 -6.12
C ARG A 248 7.72 -13.66 -5.60
N PHE A 249 7.28 -14.17 -4.47
CA PHE A 249 6.04 -13.78 -3.84
C PHE A 249 6.19 -13.59 -2.33
N LEU A 250 5.36 -12.73 -1.77
CA LEU A 250 5.13 -12.63 -0.33
C LEU A 250 3.74 -13.18 -0.04
N LYS A 251 3.61 -14.04 0.97
CA LYS A 251 2.31 -14.43 1.52
C LYS A 251 2.09 -13.70 2.84
N LEU A 252 1.00 -12.95 2.92
CA LEU A 252 0.53 -12.29 4.13
C LEU A 252 -0.61 -13.12 4.72
N THR A 253 -0.50 -13.46 5.99
CA THR A 253 -1.59 -14.07 6.76
C THR A 253 -2.21 -13.01 7.66
N PHE A 254 -3.53 -12.88 7.56
CA PHE A 254 -4.33 -11.96 8.34
C PHE A 254 -5.23 -12.75 9.28
N GLU A 255 -5.30 -12.33 10.53
CA GLU A 255 -6.18 -12.91 11.53
C GLU A 255 -7.02 -11.82 12.19
N TYR A 256 -8.32 -12.06 12.27
CA TYR A 256 -9.25 -11.19 12.99
C TYR A 256 -10.37 -12.04 13.60
N GLU A 257 -10.54 -11.91 14.91
CA GLU A 257 -11.48 -12.73 15.70
C GLU A 257 -11.28 -14.25 15.49
N ASN A 258 -12.14 -14.89 14.70
CA ASN A 258 -12.07 -16.33 14.38
C ASN A 258 -11.91 -16.58 12.87
N GLU A 259 -11.59 -15.55 12.09
CA GLU A 259 -11.38 -15.64 10.65
C GLU A 259 -9.90 -15.45 10.30
N THR A 260 -9.42 -16.29 9.38
CA THR A 260 -8.07 -16.23 8.83
C THR A 260 -8.15 -16.06 7.32
N GLN A 261 -7.38 -15.11 6.78
CA GLN A 261 -7.29 -14.84 5.36
C GLN A 261 -5.83 -14.81 4.93
N GLU A 262 -5.51 -15.44 3.80
CA GLU A 262 -4.18 -15.40 3.20
C GLU A 262 -4.23 -14.64 1.88
N ARG A 263 -3.20 -13.82 1.62
CA ARG A 263 -3.04 -13.11 0.34
C ARG A 263 -1.60 -13.21 -0.14
N THR A 264 -1.44 -13.45 -1.43
CA THR A 264 -0.13 -13.55 -2.08
C THR A 264 0.11 -12.29 -2.92
N LEU A 265 1.23 -11.61 -2.65
CA LEU A 265 1.71 -10.43 -3.37
C LEU A 265 2.85 -10.84 -4.29
N THR A 266 2.92 -10.25 -5.48
CA THR A 266 4.03 -10.49 -6.40
C THR A 266 5.11 -9.46 -6.20
N ILE A 267 6.36 -9.90 -6.02
CA ILE A 267 7.51 -9.00 -6.00
C ILE A 267 7.97 -8.81 -7.45
N PRO A 268 8.11 -7.56 -7.94
CA PRO A 268 8.69 -7.29 -9.25
C PRO A 268 10.19 -7.58 -9.19
N VAL A 269 10.57 -8.83 -9.45
CA VAL A 269 11.96 -9.20 -9.66
C VAL A 269 12.36 -8.82 -11.08
N PRO A 270 13.51 -8.15 -11.29
CA PRO A 270 14.03 -7.96 -12.63
C PRO A 270 14.28 -9.35 -13.21
N SER A 271 13.54 -9.70 -14.26
CA SER A 271 13.79 -10.93 -14.97
C SER A 271 15.15 -10.79 -15.64
N LYS A 272 16.20 -11.36 -15.03
CA LYS A 272 17.36 -11.79 -15.80
C LYS A 272 16.77 -12.65 -16.90
N SER A 273 16.76 -12.12 -18.12
CA SER A 273 16.25 -12.83 -19.29
C SER A 273 16.80 -14.24 -19.22
N ALA A 274 15.91 -15.21 -18.98
CA ALA A 274 16.25 -16.59 -19.21
C ALA A 274 16.57 -16.64 -20.70
N LEU A 275 17.87 -16.57 -21.03
CA LEU A 275 18.38 -16.88 -22.34
C LEU A 275 18.07 -18.37 -22.52
N LEU A 276 16.88 -18.66 -23.02
CA LEU A 276 16.56 -19.94 -23.61
C LEU A 276 17.49 -20.07 -24.82
N TYR A 277 18.54 -20.88 -24.64
CA TYR A 277 19.45 -21.29 -25.69
C TYR A 277 18.88 -22.48 -26.45
#